data_AF-A0A948HW46-F1
#
_entry.id   AF-A0A948HW46-F1
#
_cell.length_a   1.000
_cell.length_b   1.000
_cell.length_c   1.000
_cell.angle_alpha   90.00
_cell.angle_beta   90.00
_cell.angle_gamma   90.00
#
_symmetry.space_group_name_H-M   'P 1'
#
loop_
_entity.id
_entity.type
_entity.pdbx_description
1 polymer ?
#
loop_
_entity_poly.entity_id
_entity_poly.type
_entity_poly.pdbx_seq_one_letter_code
_entity_poly.pdbx_strand_id
1 'polypeptide(L)'
;MENFIEKLMYSSRWIMAPIYLGLSLALLALGIKFFQEVFHIIPIILSMKEVELILVVLSLIDIALVGGLIVMVMFSGYENFVSRLDLEGNDDKLSWLGKLDSGSLKNKVAASIVAISSIHLLKVFMNTESIANDKIMWYLLIHITFVLSAFAMGYLDKVLRK
;
A
#
# COMPACT_ATOMS: atom_id res chain seq x y z
N MET A 1 -22.75 -25.30 17.91
CA MET A 1 -22.06 -23.99 17.94
C MET A 1 -21.20 -23.78 16.70
N GLU A 2 -20.51 -24.81 16.19
CA GLU A 2 -19.76 -24.78 14.91
C GLU A 2 -20.56 -24.20 13.74
N ASN A 3 -21.78 -24.67 13.50
CA ASN A 3 -22.61 -24.21 12.37
C ASN A 3 -22.98 -22.70 12.43
N PHE A 4 -22.95 -22.08 13.61
CA PHE A 4 -23.23 -20.64 13.74
C PHE A 4 -21.97 -19.81 13.44
N ILE A 5 -20.81 -20.23 13.95
CA ILE A 5 -19.53 -19.57 13.69
C ILE A 5 -19.16 -19.69 12.21
N GLU A 6 -19.35 -20.86 11.59
CA GLU A 6 -19.16 -21.03 10.15
C GLU A 6 -20.08 -20.10 9.35
N LYS A 7 -21.40 -20.10 9.62
CA LYS A 7 -22.34 -19.21 8.91
C LYS A 7 -21.94 -17.74 9.04
N LEU A 8 -21.51 -17.33 10.23
CA LEU A 8 -21.10 -15.95 10.51
C LEU A 8 -19.81 -15.59 9.76
N MET A 9 -18.83 -16.50 9.70
CA MET A 9 -17.62 -16.35 8.90
C MET A 9 -17.90 -16.29 7.39
N TYR A 10 -18.76 -17.17 6.87
CA TYR A 10 -19.17 -17.16 5.46
C TYR A 10 -19.92 -15.87 5.08
N SER A 11 -20.82 -15.40 5.96
CA SER A 11 -21.52 -14.13 5.76
C SER A 11 -20.59 -12.92 5.84
N SER A 12 -19.43 -13.01 6.51
CA SER A 12 -18.46 -11.91 6.57
C SER A 12 -17.89 -11.51 5.20
N ARG A 13 -17.96 -12.38 4.18
CA ARG A 13 -17.59 -12.03 2.79
C ARG A 13 -18.37 -10.84 2.26
N TRP A 14 -19.64 -10.69 2.66
CA TRP A 14 -20.47 -9.58 2.23
C TRP A 14 -20.01 -8.23 2.79
N ILE A 15 -19.23 -8.22 3.87
CA ILE A 15 -18.58 -7.01 4.39
C ILE A 15 -17.42 -6.58 3.48
N MET A 16 -16.75 -7.52 2.81
CA MET A 16 -15.64 -7.20 1.90
C MET A 16 -16.10 -6.53 0.59
N ALA A 17 -17.31 -6.86 0.11
CA ALA A 17 -17.86 -6.27 -1.12
C ALA A 17 -17.91 -4.73 -1.12
N PRO A 18 -18.51 -4.05 -0.11
CA PRO A 18 -18.51 -2.59 -0.05
C PRO A 18 -17.11 -2.01 0.19
N ILE A 19 -16.21 -2.73 0.88
CA ILE A 19 -14.82 -2.28 1.06
C ILE A 19 -14.09 -2.25 -0.28
N TYR A 20 -14.17 -3.31 -1.09
CA TYR A 20 -13.53 -3.34 -2.41
C TYR A 20 -14.15 -2.34 -3.38
N LEU A 21 -15.45 -2.09 -3.28
CA LEU A 21 -16.11 -1.01 -4.02
C LEU A 21 -15.53 0.36 -3.63
N GLY A 22 -15.39 0.63 -2.33
CA GLY A 22 -14.75 1.84 -1.82
C GLY A 22 -13.32 2.01 -2.31
N LEU A 23 -12.51 0.95 -2.27
CA LEU A 23 -11.14 0.96 -2.78
C LEU A 23 -11.08 1.19 -4.31
N SER A 24 -12.03 0.64 -5.06
CA SER A 24 -12.16 0.87 -6.50
C SER A 24 -12.49 2.34 -6.82
N LEU A 25 -13.40 2.94 -6.05
CA LEU A 25 -13.73 4.37 -6.15
C LEU A 25 -12.54 5.25 -5.77
N ALA A 26 -11.79 4.88 -4.73
CA ALA A 26 -10.57 5.59 -4.35
C ALA A 26 -9.51 5.53 -5.47
N LEU A 27 -9.34 4.38 -6.12
CA LEU A 27 -8.43 4.23 -7.25
C LEU A 27 -8.86 5.10 -8.44
N LEU A 28 -10.16 5.19 -8.74
CA LEU A 28 -10.70 6.11 -9.75
C LEU A 28 -10.42 7.57 -9.39
N ALA A 29 -10.64 7.97 -8.13
CA ALA A 29 -10.37 9.32 -7.66
C ALA A 29 -8.88 9.68 -7.80
N LEU A 30 -7.98 8.75 -7.47
CA LEU A 30 -6.54 8.92 -7.68
C LEU A 30 -6.20 9.06 -9.17
N GLY A 31 -6.81 8.26 -10.03
CA GLY A 31 -6.65 8.38 -11.49
C GLY A 31 -7.08 9.75 -12.00
N ILE A 32 -8.24 10.25 -11.56
CA ILE A 32 -8.71 11.60 -11.90
C ILE A 32 -7.69 12.65 -11.45
N LYS A 33 -7.18 12.55 -10.21
CA LYS A 33 -6.18 13.48 -9.69
C LYS A 33 -4.86 13.43 -10.46
N PHE A 34 -4.42 12.23 -10.84
CA PHE A 34 -3.22 12.05 -11.65
C PHE A 34 -3.34 12.79 -12.99
N PHE A 35 -4.42 12.57 -13.75
CA PHE A 35 -4.62 13.24 -15.03
C PHE A 35 -4.85 14.74 -14.86
N GLN A 36 -5.55 15.17 -13.81
CA GLN A 36 -5.71 16.59 -13.48
C GLN A 36 -4.35 17.29 -13.31
N GLU A 37 -3.42 16.67 -12.56
CA GLU A 37 -2.08 17.19 -12.35
C GLU A 37 -1.28 17.25 -13.67
N VAL A 38 -1.35 16.18 -14.48
CA VAL A 38 -0.70 16.14 -15.80
C VAL A 38 -1.20 17.28 -16.70
N PHE A 39 -2.52 17.48 -16.80
CA PHE A 39 -3.09 18.55 -17.61
C PHE A 39 -2.75 19.95 -17.08
N HIS A 40 -2.52 20.11 -15.78
CA HIS A 40 -2.08 21.37 -15.20
C HIS A 40 -0.64 21.72 -15.58
N ILE A 41 0.23 20.71 -15.73
CA ILE A 41 1.68 20.90 -15.93
C ILE A 41 2.07 21.07 -17.39
N ILE A 42 1.39 20.37 -18.31
CA ILE A 42 1.64 20.46 -19.76
C ILE A 42 1.81 21.91 -20.27
N PRO A 43 0.94 22.88 -19.95
CA PRO A 43 1.06 24.23 -20.50
C PRO A 43 2.25 25.03 -19.93
N ILE A 44 2.75 24.68 -18.75
CA ILE A 44 3.81 25.43 -18.05
C ILE A 44 5.17 24.73 -18.06
N ILE A 45 5.24 23.48 -18.53
CA ILE A 45 6.44 22.64 -18.42
C ILE A 45 7.72 23.28 -19.01
N LEU A 46 7.58 24.08 -20.08
CA LEU A 46 8.71 24.73 -20.74
C LEU A 46 9.23 25.97 -20.00
N SER A 47 8.45 26.51 -19.06
CA SER A 47 8.81 27.68 -18.26
C SER A 47 9.10 27.36 -16.79
N MET A 48 8.90 26.11 -16.36
CA MET A 48 9.20 25.65 -15.01
C MET A 48 10.71 25.50 -14.78
N LYS A 49 11.13 25.73 -13.53
CA LYS A 49 12.49 25.41 -13.09
C LYS A 49 12.65 23.90 -12.92
N GLU A 50 13.87 23.41 -13.06
CA GLU A 50 14.20 21.98 -12.95
C GLU A 50 13.72 21.36 -11.62
N VAL A 51 13.95 22.05 -10.50
CA VAL A 51 13.50 21.58 -9.18
C VAL A 51 11.98 21.46 -9.10
N GLU A 52 11.23 22.41 -9.65
CA GLU A 52 9.77 22.39 -9.65
C GLU A 52 9.23 21.22 -10.48
N LEU A 53 9.84 20.97 -11.65
CA LEU A 53 9.52 19.82 -12.49
C LEU A 53 9.74 18.50 -11.73
N ILE A 54 10.88 18.36 -11.04
CA ILE A 54 11.17 17.17 -10.23
C ILE A 54 10.12 16.99 -9.12
N LEU A 55 9.74 18.05 -8.41
CA LEU A 55 8.75 17.98 -7.33
C LEU A 55 7.37 17.53 -7.83
N VAL A 56 6.97 18.00 -9.00
CA VAL A 56 5.74 17.59 -9.67
C VAL A 56 5.79 16.11 -10.06
N VAL A 57 6.89 15.67 -10.68
CA VAL A 57 7.10 14.26 -11.04
C VAL A 57 7.06 13.36 -9.80
N LEU A 58 7.70 13.77 -8.70
CA LEU A 58 7.63 13.04 -7.42
C LEU A 58 6.19 12.97 -6.89
N SER A 59 5.39 14.02 -7.06
CA SER A 59 3.97 14.01 -6.69
C SER A 59 3.14 13.03 -7.54
N LEU A 60 3.41 12.95 -8.85
CA LEU A 60 2.78 11.98 -9.74
C LEU A 60 3.17 10.53 -9.37
N ILE A 61 4.44 10.31 -9.03
CA ILE A 61 4.94 9.02 -8.55
C ILE A 61 4.24 8.64 -7.23
N ASP A 62 4.09 9.56 -6.29
CA ASP A 62 3.39 9.31 -5.02
C ASP A 62 1.94 8.82 -5.27
N ILE A 63 1.20 9.49 -6.17
CA ILE A 63 -0.17 9.07 -6.54
C ILE A 63 -0.17 7.65 -7.12
N ALA A 64 0.77 7.36 -8.03
CA ALA A 64 0.89 6.04 -8.64
C ALA A 64 1.24 4.94 -7.63
N LEU A 65 2.12 5.22 -6.67
CA LEU A 65 2.49 4.26 -5.61
C LEU A 65 1.33 3.97 -4.67
N VAL A 66 0.57 5.00 -4.26
CA VAL A 66 -0.64 4.81 -3.45
C VAL A 66 -1.67 3.97 -4.21
N GLY A 67 -1.85 4.23 -5.51
CA GLY A 67 -2.72 3.42 -6.37
C GLY A 67 -2.26 1.95 -6.44
N GLY A 68 -0.96 1.71 -6.62
CA GLY A 68 -0.37 0.36 -6.62
C GLY A 68 -0.56 -0.37 -5.29
N LEU A 69 -0.44 0.34 -4.16
CA LEU A 69 -0.71 -0.22 -2.82
C LEU A 69 -2.18 -0.60 -2.66
N ILE A 70 -3.11 0.24 -3.10
CA ILE A 70 -4.56 -0.06 -3.08
C ILE A 70 -4.84 -1.35 -3.87
N VAL A 71 -4.30 -1.44 -5.10
CA VAL A 71 -4.46 -2.62 -5.96
C VAL A 71 -3.89 -3.88 -5.29
N MET A 72 -2.71 -3.79 -4.68
CA MET A 72 -2.11 -4.90 -3.94
C MET A 72 -2.99 -5.36 -2.78
N VAL A 73 -3.53 -4.43 -2.00
CA VAL A 73 -4.43 -4.72 -0.87
C VAL A 73 -5.73 -5.37 -1.37
N MET A 74 -6.30 -4.89 -2.48
CA MET A 74 -7.50 -5.47 -3.08
C MET A 74 -7.28 -6.92 -3.51
N PHE A 75 -6.22 -7.18 -4.29
CA PHE A 75 -5.95 -8.55 -4.78
C PHE A 75 -5.58 -9.49 -3.64
N SER A 76 -4.70 -9.07 -2.73
CA SER A 76 -4.31 -9.93 -1.61
C SER A 76 -5.47 -10.17 -0.62
N GLY A 77 -6.30 -9.16 -0.37
CA GLY A 77 -7.50 -9.32 0.43
C GLY A 77 -8.48 -10.31 -0.22
N TYR A 78 -8.70 -10.17 -1.54
CA TYR A 78 -9.60 -11.05 -2.26
C TYR A 78 -9.11 -12.51 -2.26
N GLU A 79 -7.82 -12.72 -2.52
CA GLU A 79 -7.21 -14.05 -2.50
C GLU A 79 -7.34 -14.72 -1.12
N ASN A 80 -6.99 -14.00 -0.05
CA ASN A 80 -6.96 -14.56 1.29
C ASN A 80 -8.35 -14.79 1.91
N PHE A 81 -9.34 -13.94 1.59
CA PHE A 81 -10.63 -13.93 2.29
C PHE A 81 -11.82 -14.36 1.43
N VAL A 82 -11.77 -14.24 0.10
CA VAL A 82 -12.92 -14.56 -0.77
C VAL A 82 -12.63 -15.79 -1.62
N SER A 83 -11.49 -15.82 -2.33
CA SER A 83 -11.15 -16.89 -3.27
C SER A 83 -10.90 -18.24 -2.59
N ARG A 84 -10.06 -18.30 -1.55
CA ARG A 84 -9.79 -19.55 -0.80
C ARG A 84 -11.05 -20.18 -0.20
N LEU A 85 -12.00 -19.32 0.09
CA LEU A 85 -13.22 -19.65 0.78
C LEU A 85 -14.24 -20.31 -0.20
N ASP A 86 -14.13 -20.02 -1.50
CA ASP A 86 -15.04 -20.50 -2.57
C ASP A 86 -14.59 -21.80 -3.27
N LEU A 87 -13.33 -22.20 -3.10
CA LEU A 87 -12.73 -23.34 -3.79
C LEU A 87 -12.89 -24.69 -3.07
N GLU A 88 -13.29 -24.72 -1.80
CA GLU A 88 -13.35 -25.95 -1.00
C GLU A 88 -14.79 -26.45 -0.81
N GLY A 89 -15.19 -27.37 -1.69
CA GLY A 89 -16.38 -28.20 -1.53
C GLY A 89 -16.11 -29.39 -0.61
N ASN A 90 -16.83 -29.42 0.53
CA ASN A 90 -16.88 -30.43 1.59
C ASN A 90 -15.58 -30.77 2.36
N ASP A 91 -15.72 -30.75 3.69
CA ASP A 91 -14.81 -31.18 4.77
C ASP A 91 -13.51 -30.42 5.10
N ASP A 92 -12.85 -29.69 4.19
CA ASP A 92 -11.53 -29.09 4.49
C ASP A 92 -11.52 -27.61 4.96
N LYS A 93 -12.69 -27.01 5.18
CA LYS A 93 -12.87 -25.59 5.56
C LYS A 93 -12.19 -25.15 6.86
N LEU A 94 -11.78 -26.08 7.74
CA LEU A 94 -11.05 -25.74 8.97
C LEU A 94 -9.52 -25.79 8.77
N SER A 95 -9.03 -26.50 7.75
CA SER A 95 -7.60 -26.67 7.47
C SER A 95 -6.96 -25.40 6.88
N TRP A 96 -7.69 -24.61 6.07
CA TRP A 96 -7.16 -23.38 5.46
C TRP A 96 -6.97 -22.22 6.46
N LEU A 97 -7.79 -22.13 7.52
CA LEU A 97 -7.62 -21.13 8.59
C LEU A 97 -6.26 -21.29 9.29
N GLY A 98 -5.80 -22.52 9.46
CA GLY A 98 -4.49 -22.82 10.03
C GLY A 98 -3.31 -22.53 9.09
N LYS A 99 -3.57 -22.31 7.78
CA LYS A 99 -2.57 -22.11 6.72
C LYS A 99 -2.63 -20.72 6.08
N LEU A 100 -3.15 -19.71 6.79
CA LEU A 100 -3.05 -18.32 6.36
C LEU A 100 -1.59 -17.86 6.39
N ASP A 101 -0.93 -17.88 5.22
CA ASP A 101 0.42 -17.35 5.00
C ASP A 101 0.38 -15.80 5.04
N SER A 102 0.28 -15.28 6.27
CA SER A 102 0.31 -13.83 6.52
C SER A 102 1.69 -13.22 6.28
N GLY A 103 2.76 -14.03 6.18
CA GLY A 103 4.15 -13.57 6.05
C GLY A 103 4.42 -12.85 4.72
N SER A 104 3.96 -13.43 3.61
CA SER A 104 4.18 -12.87 2.28
C SER A 104 3.49 -11.52 2.06
N LEU A 105 2.33 -11.29 2.67
CA LEU A 105 1.63 -9.99 2.62
C LEU A 105 2.33 -8.93 3.49
N LYS A 106 2.75 -9.29 4.71
CA LYS A 106 3.43 -8.37 5.64
C LYS A 106 4.70 -7.78 5.02
N ASN A 107 5.53 -8.61 4.40
CA ASN A 107 6.76 -8.14 3.76
C ASN A 107 6.51 -7.23 2.56
N LYS A 108 5.51 -7.56 1.73
CA LYS A 108 5.17 -6.73 0.55
C LYS A 108 4.71 -5.34 0.96
N VAL A 109 3.83 -5.25 1.97
CA VAL A 109 3.35 -3.97 2.50
C VAL A 109 4.48 -3.17 3.13
N ALA A 110 5.34 -3.82 3.94
CA ALA A 110 6.49 -3.14 4.54
C ALA A 110 7.45 -2.58 3.49
N ALA A 111 7.76 -3.35 2.44
CA ALA A 111 8.59 -2.88 1.32
C ALA A 111 7.97 -1.69 0.58
N SER A 112 6.66 -1.72 0.32
CA SER A 112 5.95 -0.60 -0.30
C SER A 112 5.98 0.67 0.56
N ILE A 113 5.79 0.55 1.88
CA ILE A 113 5.86 1.71 2.81
C ILE A 113 7.25 2.33 2.80
N VAL A 114 8.31 1.50 2.86
CA VAL A 114 9.69 1.98 2.81
C VAL A 114 9.96 2.72 1.50
N ALA A 115 9.56 2.17 0.36
CA ALA A 115 9.75 2.80 -0.95
C ALA A 115 9.02 4.15 -1.07
N ILE A 116 7.75 4.23 -0.65
CA ILE A 116 6.98 5.48 -0.63
C ILE A 116 7.67 6.52 0.27
N SER A 117 8.10 6.10 1.46
CA SER A 117 8.78 6.99 2.40
C SER A 117 10.12 7.50 1.87
N SER A 118 10.89 6.69 1.14
CA SER A 118 12.15 7.13 0.49
C SER A 118 11.90 8.22 -0.56
N ILE A 119 10.87 8.06 -1.38
CA ILE A 119 10.52 9.02 -2.43
C ILE A 119 10.04 10.34 -1.81
N HIS A 120 9.25 10.26 -0.73
CA HIS A 120 8.85 11.44 0.02
C HIS A 120 10.04 12.17 0.66
N LEU A 121 11.00 11.44 1.24
CA LEU A 121 12.20 12.06 1.80
C LEU A 121 13.05 12.75 0.74
N LEU A 122 13.12 12.18 -0.47
CA LEU A 122 13.76 12.82 -1.62
C LEU A 122 13.03 14.14 -2.00
N LYS A 123 11.70 14.15 -1.99
CA LYS A 123 10.89 15.36 -2.22
C LYS A 123 11.18 16.46 -1.19
N VAL A 124 11.27 16.09 0.09
CA VAL A 124 11.64 17.02 1.19
C VAL A 124 13.06 17.55 0.98
N PHE A 125 14.01 16.69 0.60
CA PHE A 125 15.39 17.07 0.34
C PHE A 125 15.50 18.05 -0.85
N MET A 126 14.78 17.80 -1.94
CA MET A 126 14.74 18.68 -3.11
C MET A 126 14.10 20.05 -2.83
N ASN A 127 13.32 20.16 -1.74
CA ASN A 127 12.63 21.38 -1.34
C ASN A 127 13.15 21.94 0.02
N THR A 128 14.42 21.70 0.31
CA THR A 128 15.07 22.06 1.59
C THR A 128 15.01 23.55 1.93
N GLU A 129 15.08 24.45 0.93
CA GLU A 129 15.05 25.89 1.16
C GLU A 129 13.72 26.39 1.74
N SER A 130 12.62 25.64 1.54
CA SER A 130 11.29 26.01 2.05
C SER A 130 10.85 25.23 3.29
N ILE A 131 11.68 24.29 3.77
CA ILE A 131 11.36 23.40 4.89
C ILE A 131 12.36 23.63 6.03
N ALA A 132 11.85 23.93 7.23
CA ALA A 132 12.68 24.09 8.42
C ALA A 132 13.50 22.81 8.70
N ASN A 133 14.78 22.97 9.01
CA ASN A 133 15.74 21.87 9.15
C ASN A 133 15.31 20.83 10.21
N ASP A 134 14.67 21.28 11.30
CA ASP A 134 14.14 20.40 12.35
C ASP A 134 13.16 19.35 11.80
N LYS A 135 12.35 19.74 10.80
CA LYS A 135 11.38 18.82 10.17
C LYS A 135 12.08 17.80 9.28
N ILE A 136 13.17 18.18 8.61
CA ILE A 136 13.96 17.27 7.76
C ILE A 136 14.56 16.15 8.62
N MET A 137 15.07 16.48 9.80
CA MET A 137 15.55 15.49 10.76
C MET A 137 14.45 14.51 11.18
N TRP A 138 13.23 14.99 11.46
CA TRP A 138 12.10 14.13 11.79
C TRP A 138 11.70 13.20 10.63
N TYR A 139 11.65 13.71 9.39
CA TYR A 139 11.37 12.87 8.22
C TYR A 139 12.43 11.77 8.04
N LEU A 140 13.71 12.10 8.24
CA LEU A 140 14.79 11.11 8.20
C LEU A 140 14.64 10.05 9.30
N LEU A 141 14.37 10.46 10.54
CA LEU A 141 14.20 9.54 11.67
C LEU A 141 13.02 8.58 11.47
N ILE A 142 11.89 9.09 10.98
CA ILE A 142 10.73 8.27 10.65
C ILE A 142 11.08 7.27 9.53
N HIS A 143 11.79 7.72 8.49
CA HIS A 143 12.20 6.85 7.40
C HIS A 143 13.11 5.71 7.87
N ILE A 144 14.12 6.01 8.69
CA ILE A 144 15.01 5.00 9.28
C ILE A 144 14.21 4.01 10.14
N THR A 145 13.20 4.48 10.88
CA THR A 145 12.31 3.61 11.66
C THR A 145 11.55 2.61 10.77
N PHE A 146 11.04 3.04 9.61
CA PHE A 146 10.40 2.15 8.64
C PHE A 146 11.38 1.15 8.03
N VAL A 147 12.58 1.59 7.65
CA VAL A 147 13.63 0.72 7.09
C VAL A 147 14.02 -0.37 8.10
N LEU A 148 14.26 0.01 9.36
CA LEU A 148 14.58 -0.94 10.43
C LEU A 148 13.44 -1.92 10.68
N SER A 149 12.19 -1.45 10.69
CA SER A 149 11.01 -2.30 10.87
C SER A 149 10.86 -3.32 9.74
N ALA A 150 11.03 -2.89 8.48
CA ALA A 150 10.96 -3.78 7.32
C ALA A 150 12.09 -4.81 7.32
N PHE A 151 13.31 -4.39 7.68
CA PHE A 151 14.44 -5.30 7.81
C PHE A 151 14.22 -6.33 8.93
N ALA A 152 13.71 -5.90 10.09
CA ALA A 152 13.39 -6.79 11.19
C ALA A 152 12.33 -7.83 10.79
N MET A 153 11.26 -7.43 10.09
CA MET A 153 10.25 -8.37 9.57
C MET A 153 10.85 -9.38 8.60
N GLY A 154 11.65 -8.94 7.63
CA GLY A 154 12.31 -9.82 6.67
C GLY A 154 13.29 -10.79 7.33
N TYR A 155 13.99 -10.35 8.38
CA TYR A 155 14.85 -11.22 9.18
C TYR A 155 14.05 -12.27 9.95
N LEU A 156 12.96 -11.86 10.61
CA LEU A 156 12.11 -12.73 11.42
C LEU A 156 11.45 -13.82 10.55
N ASP A 157 10.96 -13.45 9.36
CA ASP A 157 10.42 -14.40 8.38
C ASP A 157 11.48 -15.39 7.87
N LYS A 158 12.73 -14.95 7.70
CA LYS A 158 13.85 -15.85 7.32
C LYS A 158 14.17 -16.85 8.43
N VAL A 159 14.09 -16.43 9.69
CA VAL A 159 14.34 -17.30 10.86
C VAL A 159 13.19 -18.30 11.04
N LEU A 160 11.94 -17.88 10.87
CA LEU A 160 10.74 -18.73 11.04
C LEU A 160 10.50 -19.72 9.88
N ARG A 161 11.00 -19.44 8.66
CA ARG A 161 10.96 -20.38 7.52
C ARG A 161 12.04 -21.47 7.56
N LYS A 162 12.96 -21.41 8.53
CA LYS A 162 13.99 -22.43 8.76
C LYS A 162 13.51 -23.47 9.77
#